data_AF-A0A451CIC2-F1
#
_entry.id   AF-A0A451CIC2-F1
#
_cell.length_a   1.000
_cell.length_b   1.000
_cell.length_c   1.000
_cell.angle_alpha   90.00
_cell.angle_beta   90.00
_cell.angle_gamma   90.00
#
_symmetry.space_group_name_H-M   'P 1'
#
loop_
_entity.id
_entity.type
_entity.pdbx_description
1 polymer ?
#
loop_
_entity_poly.entity_id
_entity_poly.type
_entity_poly.pdbx_seq_one_letter_code
_entity_poly.pdbx_strand_id
1 'polypeptide(L)'
;MVFMETPIFTKAITRLLSDDEYRELQGKLLLHPDAGVLIKGSGGLRKIRWKGRGTGKRGGIRVIYYLGLLCYVLRNSRDIVP
;
A
#
# COMPACT_ATOMS: atom_id res chain seq x y z
N MET A 1 -12.15 -9.00 -3.28
CA MET A 1 -10.74 -8.98 -2.83
C MET A 1 -10.71 -8.44 -1.40
N VAL A 2 -10.01 -9.11 -0.49
CA VAL A 2 -9.97 -8.73 0.94
C VAL A 2 -8.67 -7.99 1.23
N PHE A 3 -8.74 -6.83 1.90
CA PHE A 3 -7.58 -6.09 2.37
C PHE A 3 -7.32 -6.43 3.83
N MET A 4 -6.16 -7.02 4.12
CA MET A 4 -5.69 -7.26 5.48
C MET A 4 -4.64 -6.20 5.82
N GLU A 5 -4.96 -5.38 6.81
CA GLU A 5 -4.10 -4.31 7.30
C GLU A 5 -3.44 -4.70 8.61
N THR A 6 -2.19 -4.27 8.80
CA THR A 6 -1.57 -4.32 10.12
C THR A 6 -2.00 -3.10 10.94
N PRO A 7 -2.13 -3.18 12.27
CA PRO A 7 -2.50 -2.03 13.10
C PRO A 7 -1.57 -0.83 12.91
N ILE A 8 -0.29 -1.10 12.65
CA ILE A 8 0.73 -0.07 12.36
C ILE A 8 0.45 0.61 11.02
N PHE A 9 0.03 -0.15 10.00
CA PHE A 9 -0.38 0.41 8.72
C PHE A 9 -1.62 1.26 8.87
N THR A 10 -2.68 0.77 9.51
CA THR A 10 -3.94 1.49 9.70
C THR A 10 -3.71 2.82 10.44
N LYS A 11 -2.88 2.83 11.49
CA LYS A 11 -2.53 4.07 12.22
C LYS A 11 -1.71 5.06 11.38
N ALA A 12 -0.90 4.56 10.44
CA ALA A 12 -0.10 5.42 9.56
C ALA A 12 -0.94 5.96 8.40
N ILE A 13 -1.76 5.13 7.77
CA ILE A 13 -2.51 5.50 6.57
C ILE A 13 -3.58 6.54 6.88
N THR A 14 -4.27 6.42 8.01
CA THR A 14 -5.27 7.39 8.51
C THR A 14 -4.69 8.75 8.87
N ARG A 15 -3.37 8.85 9.09
CA ARG A 15 -2.66 10.12 9.29
C ARG A 15 -2.13 10.73 8.00
N LEU A 16 -2.03 9.93 6.94
CA LEU A 16 -1.38 10.30 5.68
C LEU A 16 -2.38 10.55 4.56
N LEU A 17 -3.54 9.89 4.59
CA LEU A 17 -4.61 9.99 3.62
C LEU A 17 -5.93 10.25 4.35
N SER A 18 -6.82 11.00 3.72
CA SER A 18 -8.23 11.00 4.11
C SER A 18 -8.89 9.66 3.77
N ASP A 19 -10.05 9.39 4.37
CA ASP A 19 -10.81 8.18 4.09
C ASP A 19 -11.16 8.04 2.60
N ASP A 20 -11.43 9.14 1.91
CA ASP A 20 -11.74 9.13 0.47
C ASP A 20 -10.51 8.81 -0.38
N GLU A 21 -9.36 9.41 -0.07
CA GLU A 21 -8.10 9.07 -0.75
C GLU A 21 -7.67 7.63 -0.48
N TYR A 22 -8.00 7.11 0.71
CA TYR A 22 -7.74 5.72 1.05
C TYR A 22 -8.64 4.77 0.27
N ARG A 23 -9.94 5.10 0.12
CA ARG A 23 -10.86 4.34 -0.76
C ARG A 23 -10.41 4.35 -2.21
N GLU A 24 -9.91 5.48 -2.72
CA GLU A 24 -9.35 5.54 -4.07
C GLU A 24 -8.14 4.61 -4.25
N LEU A 25 -7.24 4.57 -3.26
CA LEU A 25 -6.10 3.64 -3.26
C LEU A 25 -6.58 2.18 -3.26
N GLN A 26 -7.52 1.83 -2.39
CA GLN A 26 -8.11 0.49 -2.34
C GLN A 26 -8.76 0.12 -3.67
N GLY A 27 -9.55 1.03 -4.26
CA GLY A 27 -10.16 0.84 -5.57
C GLY A 27 -9.13 0.60 -6.67
N LYS A 28 -8.01 1.34 -6.66
CA LYS A 28 -6.92 1.13 -7.62
C LYS A 28 -6.29 -0.25 -7.48
N LEU A 29 -6.02 -0.69 -6.25
CA LEU A 29 -5.44 -2.01 -5.98
C LEU A 29 -6.42 -3.15 -6.28
N LEU A 30 -7.71 -2.90 -6.16
CA LEU A 30 -8.75 -3.89 -6.46
C LEU A 30 -8.90 -4.10 -7.97
N LEU A 31 -8.79 -3.03 -8.77
CA LEU A 31 -8.84 -3.11 -10.24
C LEU A 31 -7.51 -3.56 -10.86
N HIS A 32 -6.38 -3.13 -10.28
CA HIS A 32 -5.04 -3.40 -10.78
C HIS A 32 -4.13 -3.87 -9.64
N PRO A 33 -4.29 -5.13 -9.20
CA PRO A 33 -3.49 -5.68 -8.11
C PRO A 33 -1.99 -5.77 -8.45
N ASP A 34 -1.63 -5.74 -9.73
CA ASP A 34 -0.27 -5.76 -10.26
C ASP A 34 0.36 -4.37 -10.42
N ALA A 35 -0.36 -3.28 -10.13
CA ALA A 35 0.10 -1.90 -10.31
C ALA A 35 1.36 -1.53 -9.51
N GLY A 36 1.65 -2.25 -8.42
CA GLY A 36 2.87 -2.10 -7.64
C GLY A 36 4.04 -2.86 -8.27
N VAL A 37 5.20 -2.20 -8.30
CA VAL A 37 6.46 -2.80 -8.79
C VAL A 37 6.90 -3.89 -7.83
N LEU A 38 7.11 -5.10 -8.35
CA LEU A 38 7.65 -6.22 -7.58
C LEU A 38 9.05 -5.89 -7.07
N ILE A 39 9.26 -6.02 -5.76
CA ILE A 39 10.56 -5.88 -5.13
C ILE A 39 11.28 -7.23 -5.29
N LYS A 40 12.34 -7.28 -6.11
CA LYS A 40 13.13 -8.50 -6.29
C LYS A 40 13.73 -8.96 -4.95
N GLY A 41 13.72 -10.27 -4.70
CA GLY A 41 14.26 -10.86 -3.46
C GLY A 41 13.39 -10.68 -2.21
N SER A 42 12.17 -10.14 -2.34
CA SER A 42 11.27 -9.89 -1.20
C SER A 42 10.20 -10.97 -0.97
N GLY A 43 10.22 -12.06 -1.73
CA GLY A 43 9.21 -13.12 -1.62
C GLY A 43 7.82 -12.75 -2.16
N GLY A 44 7.68 -11.67 -2.93
CA GLY A 44 6.40 -11.30 -3.57
C GLY A 44 5.84 -9.92 -3.17
N LEU A 45 6.58 -9.13 -2.39
CA LEU A 45 6.18 -7.76 -2.04
C LEU A 45 6.21 -6.84 -3.26
N ARG A 46 5.19 -5.99 -3.33
CA ARG A 46 5.01 -4.96 -4.36
C ARG A 46 5.02 -3.59 -3.73
N LYS A 47 5.55 -2.61 -4.45
CA LYS A 47 5.64 -1.21 -4.02
C LYS A 47 4.93 -0.32 -5.01
N ILE A 48 3.90 0.39 -4.55
CA ILE A 48 3.19 1.41 -5.34
C ILE A 48 3.48 2.79 -4.76
N ARG A 49 3.67 3.76 -5.65
CA ARG A 49 3.76 5.17 -5.30
C ARG A 49 2.38 5.79 -5.48
N TRP A 50 1.75 6.21 -4.39
CA TRP A 50 0.42 6.81 -4.41
C TRP A 50 0.51 8.30 -4.13
N LYS A 51 -0.29 9.10 -4.82
CA LYS A 51 -0.47 10.52 -4.54
C LYS A 51 -1.97 10.75 -4.36
N GLY A 52 -2.35 11.17 -3.16
CA GLY A 52 -3.73 11.60 -2.89
C GLY A 52 -4.08 12.89 -3.64
N ARG A 53 -5.38 13.16 -3.81
CA ARG A 53 -5.90 14.35 -4.50
C ARG A 53 -5.61 15.61 -3.67
N GLY A 54 -4.95 16.60 -4.27
CA GLY A 54 -4.78 17.94 -3.67
C GLY A 54 -3.54 18.10 -2.78
N THR A 55 -2.74 17.06 -2.57
CA THR A 55 -1.44 17.22 -1.91
C THR A 55 -0.38 17.63 -2.94
N GLY A 56 0.28 18.78 -2.72
CA GLY A 56 1.34 19.29 -3.60
C GLY A 56 2.52 18.31 -3.75
N LYS A 57 3.62 18.73 -4.40
CA LYS A 57 4.82 17.89 -4.70
C LYS A 57 5.37 17.02 -3.54
N ARG A 58 5.00 17.27 -2.28
CA ARG A 58 5.42 16.57 -1.06
C ARG A 58 4.47 15.47 -0.52
N GLY A 59 3.24 15.32 -1.01
CA GLY A 59 2.24 14.40 -0.41
C GLY A 59 2.22 12.95 -0.90
N GLY A 60 3.18 12.54 -1.72
CA GLY A 60 3.20 11.18 -2.26
C GLY A 60 3.67 10.15 -1.23
N ILE A 61 2.84 9.14 -0.95
CA ILE A 61 3.17 8.01 -0.08
C ILE A 61 3.68 6.81 -0.88
N ARG A 62 4.39 5.92 -0.19
CA ARG A 62 4.80 4.61 -0.74
C ARG A 62 4.10 3.54 0.06
N VAL A 63 3.31 2.74 -0.62
CA VAL A 63 2.56 1.62 -0.03
C VAL A 63 3.24 0.34 -0.50
N ILE A 64 3.54 -0.54 0.44
CA ILE A 64 4.05 -1.88 0.14
C ILE A 64 2.90 -2.86 0.45
N TYR A 65 2.68 -3.81 -0.45
CA TYR A 65 1.63 -4.80 -0.29
C TYR A 65 2.05 -6.12 -0.93
N TYR A 66 1.41 -7.20 -0.53
CA TYR A 66 1.62 -8.53 -1.03
C TYR A 66 0.38 -8.98 -1.78
N LEU A 67 0.58 -9.45 -3.01
CA LEU A 67 -0.48 -10.02 -3.82
C LEU A 67 -0.40 -11.55 -3.73
N GLY A 68 -1.26 -12.14 -2.90
CA GLY A 68 -1.47 -13.59 -2.81
C GLY A 68 -2.97 -13.93 -2.81
N LEU A 69 -3.32 -15.17 -2.43
CA LEU A 69 -4.72 -15.59 -2.26
C LEU A 69 -5.48 -14.72 -1.22
N LEU A 70 -4.73 -14.06 -0.32
CA LEU A 70 -5.16 -13.01 0.62
C LEU A 70 -4.16 -11.83 0.50
N CYS A 71 -4.65 -10.59 0.37
CA CYS A 71 -3.81 -9.40 0.16
C CYS A 71 -3.36 -8.80 1.50
N TYR A 72 -2.05 -8.76 1.76
CA TYR A 72 -1.46 -8.13 2.95
C TYR A 72 -0.87 -6.76 2.62
N VAL A 73 -1.22 -5.71 3.36
CA VAL A 73 -0.55 -4.40 3.21
C VAL A 73 0.52 -4.27 4.29
N LEU A 74 1.79 -4.42 3.89
CA LEU A 74 2.97 -4.41 4.77
C LEU A 74 3.64 -3.03 4.75
N ARG A 75 4.12 -2.57 5.90
CA ARG A 75 4.86 -1.31 5.99
C ARG A 75 6.36 -1.59 6.00
N ASN A 76 7.09 -0.77 5.22
CA ASN A 76 8.52 -0.50 5.30
C ASN A 76 9.51 -1.65 5.04
N SER A 77 10.49 -1.38 4.18
CA SER A 77 11.57 -2.28 3.75
C SER A 77 12.59 -2.69 4.84
N ARG A 78 12.24 -2.58 6.13
CA ARG A 78 13.07 -3.02 7.27
C ARG A 78 12.47 -4.20 8.04
N ASP A 79 11.20 -4.53 7.81
CA ASP A 79 10.53 -5.62 8.54
C ASP A 79 10.47 -6.91 7.70
N ILE A 80 11.46 -7.12 6.84
CA ILE A 80 11.73 -8.44 6.23
C ILE A 80 12.43 -9.27 7.32
N VAL A 81 11.62 -9.85 8.20
CA VAL A 81 12.03 -10.93 9.11
C VAL A 81 11.60 -12.23 8.40
N PRO A 82 12.43 -13.29 8.44
CA PRO A 82 12.46 -14.35 7.42
C PRO A 82 11.19 -15.20 7.34
#